data_AF-A0A6G5QLU9-F1
#
_entry.id   AF-A0A6G5QLU9-F1
#
_cell.length_a   1.000
_cell.length_b   1.000
_cell.length_c   1.000
_cell.angle_alpha   90.00
_cell.angle_beta   90.00
_cell.angle_gamma   90.00
#
_symmetry.space_group_name_H-M   'P 1'
#
loop_
_entity.id
_entity.type
_entity.pdbx_description
1 polymer ?
#
loop_
_entity_poly.entity_id
_entity_poly.type
_entity_poly.pdbx_seq_one_letter_code
_entity_poly.pdbx_strand_id
1 'polypeptide(L)'
;MVFQVKSPILGFEHIKRYELKELDKFFVKLQSKDDDTSFTAINPYALRNYEFEIPTYYQELMDINDNSELRVYNIMVVSAPIETSTVNFIAPIVCNMTNMTLSQIVLDIYSYPNYKQAEKISDFIQK
;
A
#
# COMPACT_ATOMS: atom_id res chain seq x y z
N MET A 1 -12.73 8.01 0.43
CA MET A 1 -11.94 8.65 1.52
C MET A 1 -10.74 9.33 0.88
N VAL A 2 -10.50 10.63 1.09
CA VAL A 2 -9.38 11.35 0.44
C VAL A 2 -8.23 11.54 1.43
N PHE A 3 -7.03 11.10 1.05
CA PHE A 3 -5.83 11.16 1.85
C PHE A 3 -4.85 12.20 1.30
N GLN A 4 -4.20 12.93 2.20
CA GLN A 4 -3.05 13.77 1.86
C GLN A 4 -1.77 12.94 1.87
N VAL A 5 -1.03 13.01 0.76
CA VAL A 5 0.24 12.31 0.59
C VAL A 5 1.31 13.02 1.39
N LYS A 6 1.96 12.27 2.28
CA LYS A 6 3.07 12.72 3.11
C LYS A 6 4.41 12.24 2.56
N SER A 7 4.53 10.94 2.29
CA SER A 7 5.58 10.38 1.45
C SER A 7 4.98 9.89 0.13
N PRO A 8 5.46 10.37 -1.03
CA PRO A 8 4.88 10.05 -2.32
C PRO A 8 5.05 8.59 -2.69
N ILE A 9 4.17 8.12 -3.59
CA ILE A 9 4.44 6.92 -4.37
C ILE A 9 5.57 7.29 -5.34
N LEU A 10 6.67 6.54 -5.31
CA LEU A 10 7.85 6.81 -6.12
C LEU A 10 7.51 6.86 -7.62
N GLY A 11 7.97 7.90 -8.30
CA GLY A 11 7.65 8.20 -9.69
C GLY A 11 6.34 8.98 -9.89
N PHE A 12 5.63 9.30 -8.81
CA PHE A 12 4.36 10.03 -8.82
C PHE A 12 4.36 11.16 -7.78
N GLU A 13 5.51 11.82 -7.60
CA GLU A 13 5.74 12.85 -6.58
C GLU A 13 4.84 14.09 -6.77
N HIS A 14 4.34 14.33 -7.99
CA HIS A 14 3.40 15.42 -8.28
C HIS A 14 2.03 15.21 -7.65
N ILE A 15 1.63 13.96 -7.39
CA ILE A 15 0.33 13.63 -6.79
C ILE A 15 0.40 13.87 -5.29
N LYS A 16 -0.42 14.79 -4.80
CA LYS A 16 -0.49 15.22 -3.41
C LYS A 16 -1.69 14.63 -2.68
N ARG A 17 -2.69 14.13 -3.41
CA ARG A 17 -3.90 13.54 -2.82
C ARG A 17 -4.37 12.31 -3.58
N TYR A 18 -4.73 11.28 -2.84
CA TYR A 18 -5.40 10.09 -3.36
C TYR A 18 -6.77 9.91 -2.70
N GLU A 19 -7.77 9.56 -3.50
CA GLU A 19 -8.99 8.96 -3.00
C GLU A 19 -8.85 7.45 -2.94
N LEU A 20 -8.99 6.88 -1.74
CA LEU A 20 -9.15 5.45 -1.55
C LEU A 20 -10.63 5.08 -1.73
N LYS A 21 -10.87 4.15 -2.65
CA LYS A 21 -12.16 3.50 -2.91
C LYS A 21 -12.03 2.01 -2.66
N GLU A 22 -12.86 1.47 -1.80
CA GLU A 22 -12.97 0.02 -1.62
C GLU A 22 -13.63 -0.58 -2.86
N LEU A 23 -13.00 -1.59 -3.46
CA LEU A 23 -13.57 -2.33 -4.59
C LEU A 23 -14.30 -3.57 -4.07
N ASP A 24 -13.70 -4.25 -3.10
CA ASP A 24 -14.31 -5.30 -2.30
C ASP A 24 -13.60 -5.41 -0.94
N LYS A 25 -13.72 -6.55 -0.24
CA LYS A 25 -13.10 -6.79 1.07
C LYS A 25 -11.56 -6.84 1.06
N PHE A 26 -10.93 -7.04 -0.09
CA PHE A 26 -9.48 -7.22 -0.21
C PHE A 26 -8.85 -6.12 -1.05
N PHE A 27 -9.53 -5.68 -2.11
CA PHE A 27 -8.99 -4.77 -3.10
C PHE A 27 -9.51 -3.35 -2.88
N VAL A 28 -8.60 -2.41 -3.07
CA VAL A 28 -8.89 -0.98 -3.09
C VAL A 28 -8.33 -0.36 -4.36
N LYS A 29 -8.91 0.77 -4.75
CA LYS A 29 -8.40 1.66 -5.78
C LYS A 29 -7.92 2.96 -5.13
N LEU A 30 -6.68 3.33 -5.37
CA LEU A 30 -6.13 4.66 -5.09
C LEU A 30 -6.27 5.50 -6.35
N GLN A 31 -7.22 6.43 -6.36
CA GLN A 31 -7.46 7.35 -7.48
C GLN A 31 -6.83 8.70 -7.17
N SER A 32 -5.91 9.16 -8.01
CA SER A 32 -5.34 10.51 -7.90
C SER A 32 -6.44 11.58 -7.93
N LYS A 33 -6.25 12.65 -7.17
CA LYS A 33 -7.07 13.87 -7.25
C LYS A 33 -6.41 15.00 -8.03
N ASP A 34 -5.20 14.78 -8.52
CA ASP A 34 -4.41 15.80 -9.21
C ASP A 34 -4.23 15.46 -10.70
N ASP A 35 -4.45 14.20 -11.11
CA ASP A 35 -4.46 13.72 -12.49
C ASP A 35 -5.32 12.44 -12.65
N ASP A 36 -5.24 11.77 -13.81
CA ASP A 36 -5.98 10.54 -14.12
C ASP A 36 -5.32 9.25 -13.59
N THR A 37 -4.18 9.35 -12.91
CA THR A 37 -3.43 8.19 -12.40
C THR A 37 -4.26 7.41 -11.38
N SER A 38 -4.22 6.08 -11.46
CA SER A 38 -4.80 5.24 -10.43
C SER A 38 -4.06 3.92 -10.24
N PHE A 39 -4.10 3.41 -9.02
CA PHE A 39 -3.50 2.13 -8.64
C PHE A 39 -4.56 1.21 -8.06
N THR A 40 -4.48 -0.07 -8.42
CA THR A 40 -5.14 -1.13 -7.65
C THR A 40 -4.18 -1.62 -6.58
N ALA A 41 -4.68 -1.80 -5.37
CA ALA A 41 -3.91 -2.32 -4.25
C ALA A 41 -4.74 -3.36 -3.49
N ILE A 42 -4.06 -4.26 -2.78
CA ILE A 42 -4.66 -5.33 -1.99
C ILE A 42 -4.25 -5.21 -0.54
N ASN A 43 -5.13 -5.59 0.39
CA ASN A 43 -4.77 -5.84 1.77
C ASN A 43 -3.78 -7.03 1.84
N PRO A 44 -2.50 -6.82 2.22
CA PRO A 44 -1.49 -7.88 2.18
C PRO A 44 -1.73 -9.00 3.21
N TYR A 45 -2.43 -8.71 4.31
CA TYR A 45 -2.74 -9.68 5.36
C TYR A 45 -3.70 -10.79 4.87
N ALA A 46 -4.37 -10.57 3.73
CA ALA A 46 -5.18 -11.60 3.09
C ALA A 46 -4.35 -12.65 2.34
N LEU A 47 -3.08 -12.37 2.02
CA LEU A 47 -2.20 -13.25 1.25
C LEU A 47 -1.16 -13.96 2.10
N ARG A 48 -0.62 -13.29 3.13
CA ARG A 48 0.45 -13.83 3.96
C ARG A 48 0.49 -13.16 5.32
N ASN A 49 1.25 -13.74 6.25
CA ASN A 49 1.72 -12.94 7.38
C ASN A 49 2.64 -11.84 6.84
N TYR A 50 2.30 -10.59 7.15
CA TYR A 50 2.93 -9.40 6.57
C TYR A 50 3.27 -8.39 7.67
N GLU A 51 4.45 -8.53 8.25
CA GLU A 51 4.92 -7.71 9.37
C GLU A 51 6.09 -6.84 8.93
N PHE A 52 6.07 -5.58 9.33
CA PHE A 52 7.16 -4.63 9.17
C PHE A 52 7.03 -3.51 10.20
N GLU A 53 8.16 -2.90 10.54
CA GLU A 53 8.19 -1.70 11.36
C GLU A 53 8.05 -0.45 10.49
N ILE A 54 7.16 0.46 10.88
CA ILE A 54 7.09 1.80 10.28
C ILE A 54 8.24 2.62 10.85
N PRO A 55 9.22 3.09 10.04
CA PRO A 55 10.34 3.86 10.57
C PRO A 55 9.88 5.16 11.24
N THR A 56 10.58 5.61 12.30
CA THR A 56 10.22 6.80 13.09
C THR A 56 9.98 8.03 12.23
N TYR A 57 10.77 8.22 11.17
CA TYR A 57 10.56 9.29 10.20
C TYR A 57 9.12 9.34 9.65
N TYR A 58 8.57 8.19 9.25
CA TYR A 58 7.19 8.11 8.75
C TYR A 58 6.17 8.27 9.86
N GLN A 59 6.46 7.78 11.06
CA GLN A 59 5.59 7.96 12.22
C GLN A 59 5.41 9.45 12.53
N GLU A 60 6.51 10.21 12.62
CA GLU A 60 6.47 11.66 12.85
C GLU A 60 5.80 12.40 11.69
N LEU A 61 6.17 12.06 10.45
CA LEU A 61 5.66 12.70 9.23
C LEU A 61 4.13 12.54 9.08
N MET A 62 3.59 11.39 9.51
CA MET A 62 2.17 11.05 9.43
C MET A 62 1.43 11.19 10.76
N ASP A 63 2.08 11.73 11.81
CA ASP A 63 1.53 11.86 13.16
C ASP A 63 0.88 10.55 13.66
N ILE A 64 1.65 9.46 13.58
CA ILE A 64 1.25 8.11 14.03
C ILE A 64 1.59 7.96 15.51
N ASN A 65 0.61 7.47 16.26
CA ASN A 65 0.70 7.17 17.70
C ASN A 65 -0.23 6.00 18.05
N ASP A 66 -0.26 5.59 19.31
CA ASP A 66 -1.02 4.42 19.79
C ASP A 66 -2.54 4.49 19.52
N ASN A 67 -3.09 5.68 19.27
CA ASN A 67 -4.51 5.88 18.94
C ASN A 67 -4.77 5.95 17.43
N SER A 68 -3.75 5.75 16.59
CA SER A 68 -3.88 5.82 15.13
C SER A 68 -4.52 4.55 14.58
N GLU A 69 -5.60 4.70 13.83
CA GLU A 69 -6.15 3.61 13.03
C GLU A 69 -5.38 3.55 11.71
N LEU A 70 -4.55 2.53 11.54
CA LEU A 70 -3.75 2.33 10.33
C LEU A 70 -4.36 1.26 9.43
N ARG A 71 -4.33 1.51 8.12
CA ARG A 71 -4.59 0.49 7.10
C ARG A 71 -3.39 0.36 6.18
N VAL A 72 -3.06 -0.87 5.81
CA VAL A 72 -1.93 -1.20 4.95
C VAL A 72 -2.44 -1.84 3.67
N TYR A 73 -1.88 -1.42 2.54
CA TYR A 73 -2.16 -1.99 1.24
C TYR A 73 -0.88 -2.12 0.42
N ASN A 74 -0.80 -3.10 -0.47
CA ASN A 74 0.30 -3.23 -1.42
C ASN A 74 -0.22 -3.07 -2.84
N ILE A 75 0.45 -2.24 -3.63
CA ILE A 75 0.11 -2.00 -5.04
C ILE A 75 0.35 -3.29 -5.83
N MET A 76 -0.55 -3.55 -6.77
CA MET A 76 -0.48 -4.72 -7.65
C MET A 76 -0.47 -4.34 -9.12
N VAL A 77 0.12 -5.21 -9.94
CA VAL A 77 -0.06 -5.22 -11.40
C VAL A 77 -1.15 -6.24 -11.71
N VAL A 78 -2.31 -5.73 -12.13
CA VAL A 78 -3.49 -6.56 -12.40
C VAL A 78 -3.32 -7.31 -13.72
N SER A 79 -3.51 -8.62 -13.68
CA SER A 79 -3.49 -9.51 -14.84
C SER A 79 -4.78 -10.31 -14.95
N ALA A 80 -5.06 -10.85 -16.13
CA ALA A 80 -6.13 -11.82 -16.36
C ALA A 80 -5.51 -13.19 -16.70
N PRO A 81 -5.74 -14.23 -15.88
CA PRO A 81 -6.63 -14.28 -14.72
C PRO A 81 -5.97 -13.69 -13.45
N ILE A 82 -6.78 -13.33 -12.43
CA ILE A 82 -6.35 -12.48 -11.30
C ILE A 82 -5.21 -13.10 -10.49
N GLU A 83 -5.13 -14.43 -10.43
CA GLU A 83 -4.11 -15.20 -9.73
C GLU A 83 -2.70 -14.96 -10.31
N THR A 84 -2.62 -14.52 -11.56
CA THR A 84 -1.35 -14.17 -12.23
C THR A 84 -0.91 -12.72 -11.99
N SER A 85 -1.74 -11.92 -11.31
CA SER A 85 -1.37 -10.57 -10.88
C SER A 85 -0.21 -10.63 -9.91
N THR A 86 0.66 -9.63 -9.95
CA THR A 86 1.79 -9.52 -9.05
C THR A 86 1.60 -8.42 -8.02
N VAL A 87 2.07 -8.63 -6.80
CA VAL A 87 1.97 -7.71 -5.67
C VAL A 87 3.37 -7.25 -5.27
N ASN A 88 3.52 -5.95 -5.01
CA ASN A 88 4.76 -5.37 -4.51
C ASN A 88 4.79 -5.34 -2.97
N PHE A 89 5.40 -6.35 -2.36
CA PHE A 89 5.52 -6.46 -0.91
C PHE A 89 6.66 -5.63 -0.30
N ILE A 90 7.54 -5.02 -1.11
CA ILE A 90 8.65 -4.18 -0.62
C ILE A 90 8.19 -2.75 -0.34
N ALA A 91 7.11 -2.28 -0.98
CA ALA A 91 6.70 -0.88 -0.87
C ALA A 91 5.23 -0.71 -0.48
N PRO A 92 4.85 -1.06 0.77
CA PRO A 92 3.49 -0.88 1.26
C PRO A 92 3.06 0.58 1.26
N ILE A 93 1.77 0.77 1.03
CA ILE A 93 1.03 2.01 1.24
C ILE A 93 0.40 1.96 2.62
N VAL A 94 0.83 2.85 3.50
CA VAL A 94 0.24 3.03 4.83
C VAL A 94 -0.70 4.22 4.79
N CYS A 95 -1.93 4.00 5.23
CA CYS A 95 -2.97 5.00 5.38
C CYS A 95 -3.26 5.19 6.87
N ASN A 96 -3.09 6.40 7.39
CA ASN A 96 -3.58 6.77 8.71
C ASN A 96 -5.01 7.29 8.57
N MET A 97 -5.97 6.48 9.02
CA MET A 97 -7.40 6.77 8.93
C MET A 97 -7.83 7.86 9.92
N THR A 98 -7.06 8.06 10.99
CA THR A 98 -7.36 9.06 12.03
C THR A 98 -7.18 10.48 11.50
N ASN A 99 -6.13 10.73 10.73
CA ASN A 99 -5.83 12.07 10.19
C ASN A 99 -5.83 12.17 8.67
N MET A 100 -6.26 11.11 7.98
CA MET A 100 -6.40 11.04 6.53
C MET A 100 -5.08 11.35 5.80
N THR A 101 -3.97 10.78 6.28
CA THR A 101 -2.68 10.87 5.60
C THR A 101 -2.24 9.53 5.01
N LEU A 102 -1.44 9.57 3.95
CA LEU A 102 -0.93 8.39 3.25
C LEU A 102 0.56 8.54 2.97
N SER A 103 1.30 7.44 3.13
CA SER A 103 2.70 7.34 2.69
C SER A 103 2.98 6.00 2.02
N GLN A 104 3.80 6.01 0.96
CA GLN A 104 4.53 4.82 0.58
C GLN A 104 5.76 4.67 1.47
N ILE A 105 5.93 3.48 2.06
CA ILE A 105 7.10 3.11 2.85
C ILE A 105 7.88 2.09 2.05
N VAL A 106 9.15 2.38 1.73
CA VAL A 106 10.03 1.41 1.06
C VAL A 106 10.80 0.64 2.12
N LEU A 107 10.60 -0.67 2.16
CA LEU A 107 11.24 -1.58 3.10
C LEU A 107 12.66 -1.92 2.63
N ASP A 108 13.60 -1.97 3.57
CA ASP A 108 14.97 -2.42 3.29
C ASP A 108 14.97 -3.93 3.02
N ILE A 109 15.47 -4.32 1.84
CA ILE A 109 15.56 -5.72 1.42
C ILE A 109 16.46 -6.56 2.33
N TYR A 110 17.41 -5.95 3.04
CA TYR A 110 18.27 -6.68 3.97
C TYR A 110 17.54 -6.98 5.29
N SER A 111 16.68 -6.07 5.76
CA SER A 111 15.83 -6.29 6.93
C SER A 111 14.62 -7.18 6.63
N TYR A 112 14.11 -7.12 5.39
CA TYR A 112 12.91 -7.83 4.95
C TYR A 112 13.15 -8.70 3.71
N PRO A 113 14.07 -9.69 3.76
CA PRO A 113 14.48 -10.47 2.58
C PRO A 113 13.37 -11.36 1.98
N ASN A 114 12.28 -11.57 2.73
CA ASN A 114 11.15 -12.40 2.32
C ASN A 114 10.09 -11.64 1.53
N TYR A 115 10.26 -10.33 1.30
CA TYR A 115 9.36 -9.51 0.50
C TYR A 115 9.99 -9.19 -0.85
N LYS A 116 9.25 -9.41 -1.93
CA LYS A 116 9.70 -9.10 -3.29
C LYS A 116 8.77 -8.11 -3.98
N GLN A 117 9.29 -7.48 -5.03
CA GLN A 117 8.56 -6.45 -5.78
C GLN A 117 7.42 -7.00 -6.65
N ALA A 118 7.50 -8.28 -7.05
CA ALA A 118 6.55 -8.88 -7.99
C ALA A 118 6.30 -10.35 -7.66
N GLU A 119 5.59 -10.62 -6.56
CA GLU A 119 5.16 -11.99 -6.19
C GLU A 119 3.74 -12.23 -6.70
N LYS A 120 3.47 -13.43 -7.24
CA LYS A 120 2.15 -13.72 -7.83
C LYS A 120 1.13 -14.04 -6.76
N ILE A 121 -0.12 -13.62 -6.96
CA ILE A 121 -1.22 -13.99 -6.05
C ILE A 121 -1.35 -15.52 -5.95
N SER A 122 -1.13 -16.25 -7.05
CA SER A 122 -1.15 -17.72 -7.09
C SER A 122 -0.22 -18.41 -6.08
N ASP A 123 0.81 -17.72 -5.60
CA ASP A 123 1.77 -18.28 -4.66
C ASP A 123 1.20 -18.33 -3.22
N PHE A 124 0.09 -17.63 -2.97
CA PHE A 124 -0.53 -17.45 -1.65
C PHE A 124 -1.91 -18.07 -1.51
N ILE A 125 -2.58 -18.35 -2.62
CA ILE A 125 -3.87 -19.03 -2.64
C ILE A 125 -3.64 -20.53 -2.82
N GLN A 126 -4.17 -21.33 -1.90
CA GLN A 126 -4.25 -22.78 -2.11
C GLN A 126 -5.28 -23.04 -3.22
N LYS A 127 -4.97 -23.96 -4.13
CA LYS A 127 -5.94 -24.47 -5.11
C LYS A 127 -7.05 -25.26 -4.44
#